data_AF-A0A7H9FCR0-F1
#
_entry.id   AF-A0A7H9FCR0-F1
#
_cell.length_a   1.000
_cell.length_b   1.000
_cell.length_c   1.000
_cell.angle_alpha   90.00
_cell.angle_beta   90.00
_cell.angle_gamma   90.00
#
_symmetry.space_group_name_H-M   'P 1'
#
loop_
_entity.id
_entity.type
_entity.pdbx_description
1 polymer ?
#
loop_
_entity_poly.entity_id
_entity_poly.type
_entity_poly.pdbx_seq_one_letter_code
_entity_poly.pdbx_strand_id
1 'polypeptide(L)'
;MKKLFRLHFAAIALCDLLLLAFFITRHETALGWLLLSGFIFILAQGLLLSRLVFRLKKHFAEVYPQINKEFRFYYLGVLISDFLLFVLLAFASSQRFSSLMPIVTGCHSTLYYMTASHLRENYPDFYNKHISFWECL
;
A
#
# COMPACT_ATOMS: atom_id res chain seq x y z
N MET A 1 -15.18 -7.37 0.40
CA MET A 1 -13.89 -6.77 0.77
C MET A 1 -12.75 -7.30 -0.09
N LYS A 2 -12.78 -8.59 -0.47
CA LYS A 2 -11.81 -9.21 -1.38
C LYS A 2 -11.42 -8.39 -2.62
N LYS A 3 -12.39 -7.82 -3.35
CA LYS A 3 -12.11 -7.01 -4.56
C LYS A 3 -11.43 -5.67 -4.22
N LEU A 4 -11.84 -5.02 -3.13
CA LEU A 4 -11.30 -3.74 -2.69
C LEU A 4 -9.82 -3.85 -2.32
N PHE A 5 -9.49 -4.85 -1.51
CA PHE A 5 -8.11 -5.17 -1.13
C PHE A 5 -7.25 -5.55 -2.33
N ARG A 6 -7.77 -6.38 -3.24
CA ARG A 6 -7.07 -6.72 -4.49
C ARG A 6 -6.80 -5.51 -5.36
N LEU A 7 -7.77 -4.60 -5.48
CA LEU A 7 -7.61 -3.39 -6.29
C LEU A 7 -6.59 -2.44 -5.65
N HIS A 8 -6.62 -2.30 -4.32
CA HIS A 8 -5.62 -1.51 -3.60
C HIS A 8 -4.21 -2.08 -3.77
N PHE A 9 -4.05 -3.41 -3.62
CA PHE A 9 -2.77 -4.07 -3.88
C PHE A 9 -2.33 -3.93 -5.34
N ALA A 10 -3.23 -4.08 -6.31
CA ALA A 10 -2.93 -3.88 -7.72
C ALA A 10 -2.51 -2.43 -8.01
N ALA A 11 -3.14 -1.45 -7.37
CA ALA A 11 -2.76 -0.05 -7.48
C ALA A 11 -1.36 0.20 -6.90
N ILE A 12 -1.05 -0.36 -5.71
CA ILE A 12 0.29 -0.27 -5.13
C ILE A 12 1.33 -0.91 -6.07
N ALA A 13 1.07 -2.12 -6.55
CA ALA A 13 1.99 -2.83 -7.46
C ALA A 13 2.19 -2.09 -8.79
N LEU A 14 1.13 -1.48 -9.35
CA LEU A 14 1.22 -0.66 -10.55
C LEU A 14 2.07 0.60 -10.29
N CYS A 15 1.87 1.24 -9.14
CA CYS A 15 2.63 2.41 -8.74
C CYS A 15 4.11 2.08 -8.49
N ASP A 16 4.41 0.97 -7.81
CA ASP A 16 5.78 0.45 -7.62
C ASP A 16 6.45 0.23 -8.99
N LEU A 17 5.74 -0.37 -9.94
CA LEU A 17 6.23 -0.62 -11.29
C LEU A 17 6.48 0.68 -12.07
N LEU A 18 5.58 1.66 -11.95
CA LEU A 18 5.74 2.98 -12.58
C LEU A 18 6.94 3.73 -12.00
N LEU A 19 7.12 3.69 -10.68
CA LEU A 19 8.31 4.23 -10.00
C LEU A 19 9.58 3.55 -10.54
N LEU A 20 9.61 2.22 -10.59
CA LEU A 20 10.75 1.46 -11.13
C LEU A 20 11.05 1.83 -12.60
N ALA A 21 10.03 1.91 -13.45
CA ALA A 21 10.18 2.28 -14.85
C ALA A 21 10.74 3.71 -14.98
N PHE A 22 10.28 4.64 -14.15
CA PHE A 22 10.80 6.00 -14.10
C PHE A 22 12.28 6.04 -13.66
N PHE A 23 12.68 5.19 -12.69
CA PHE A 23 14.07 5.03 -12.26
C PHE A 23 14.99 4.49 -13.36
N ILE A 24 14.54 3.48 -14.12
CA ILE A 24 15.34 2.86 -15.18
C ILE A 24 15.50 3.82 -16.36
N THR A 25 14.42 4.51 -16.75
CA THR A 25 14.41 5.36 -17.95
C THR A 25 15.10 6.70 -17.77
N ARG A 26 15.17 7.24 -16.55
CA ARG A 26 15.81 8.53 -16.28
C ARG A 26 16.93 8.43 -15.27
N HIS A 27 17.96 7.69 -15.63
CA HIS A 27 19.19 7.57 -14.84
C HIS A 27 19.87 8.94 -14.55
N GLU A 28 19.52 9.98 -15.31
CA GLU A 28 20.03 11.36 -15.20
C GLU A 28 19.03 12.37 -14.62
N THR A 29 17.81 11.99 -14.23
CA THR A 29 16.92 12.95 -13.55
C THR A 29 17.52 13.41 -12.23
N ALA A 30 17.55 14.72 -12.02
CA ALA A 30 18.03 15.30 -10.76
C ALA A 30 17.27 14.68 -9.58
N LEU A 31 18.02 14.00 -8.71
CA LEU A 31 17.57 13.27 -7.52
C LEU A 31 16.50 14.01 -6.70
N GLY A 32 16.54 15.36 -6.69
CA GLY A 32 15.52 16.20 -6.07
C GLY A 32 14.09 16.02 -6.63
N TRP A 33 13.91 15.85 -7.95
CA TRP A 33 12.59 15.61 -8.54
C TRP A 33 12.05 14.23 -8.19
N LEU A 34 12.93 13.24 -8.07
CA LEU A 34 12.60 11.88 -7.64
C LEU A 34 12.18 11.83 -6.16
N LEU A 35 12.89 12.56 -5.31
CA LEU A 35 12.51 12.69 -3.90
C LEU A 35 11.19 13.46 -3.74
N LEU A 36 10.98 14.52 -4.52
CA LEU A 36 9.72 15.26 -4.48
C LEU A 36 8.54 14.38 -4.90
N SER A 37 8.66 13.64 -6.01
CA SER A 37 7.59 12.76 -6.50
C SER A 37 7.35 11.58 -5.55
N GLY A 38 8.41 10.96 -5.02
CA GLY A 38 8.29 9.88 -4.03
C GLY A 38 7.64 10.34 -2.72
N PHE A 39 7.95 11.56 -2.26
CA PHE A 39 7.33 12.13 -1.07
C PHE A 39 5.83 12.41 -1.27
N ILE A 40 5.47 13.01 -2.41
CA ILE A 40 4.06 13.24 -2.78
C ILE A 40 3.31 11.90 -2.87
N PHE A 41 3.95 10.87 -3.41
CA PHE A 41 3.37 9.55 -3.51
C PHE A 41 3.04 8.94 -2.15
N ILE A 42 3.97 8.99 -1.18
CA ILE A 42 3.73 8.51 0.20
C ILE A 42 2.57 9.27 0.85
N LEU A 43 2.53 10.59 0.69
CA LEU A 43 1.44 11.41 1.22
C LEU A 43 0.09 11.04 0.62
N ALA A 44 0.03 10.87 -0.71
CA ALA A 44 -1.17 10.47 -1.41
C ALA A 44 -1.66 9.08 -0.97
N GLN A 45 -0.73 8.12 -0.82
CA GLN A 45 -0.99 6.79 -0.25
C GLN A 45 -1.59 6.91 1.16
N GLY A 46 -0.92 7.63 2.06
CA GLY A 46 -1.39 7.83 3.44
C GLY A 46 -2.79 8.46 3.52
N LEU A 47 -3.08 9.44 2.66
CA LEU A 47 -4.40 10.05 2.53
C LEU A 47 -5.46 9.05 2.05
N LEU A 48 -5.18 8.32 0.97
CA LEU A 48 -6.08 7.28 0.43
C LEU A 48 -6.40 6.21 1.48
N LEU A 49 -5.37 5.76 2.20
CA LEU A 49 -5.45 4.80 3.29
C LEU A 49 -6.33 5.32 4.44
N SER A 50 -6.10 6.55 4.89
CA SER A 50 -6.90 7.17 5.97
C SER A 50 -8.38 7.26 5.61
N ARG A 51 -8.69 7.57 4.34
CA ARG A 51 -10.06 7.65 3.83
C ARG A 51 -10.71 6.27 3.79
N LEU A 52 -9.98 5.26 3.33
CA LEU A 52 -10.43 3.87 3.29
C LEU A 52 -10.78 3.35 4.70
N VAL A 53 -9.89 3.58 5.67
CA VAL A 53 -10.08 3.26 7.09
C VAL A 53 -11.35 3.90 7.65
N PHE A 54 -11.53 5.21 7.40
CA PHE A 54 -12.69 5.95 7.90
C PHE A 54 -14.02 5.42 7.31
N ARG A 55 -14.04 5.08 6.02
CA ARG A 55 -15.22 4.53 5.35
C ARG A 55 -15.53 3.11 5.80
N LEU A 56 -14.50 2.29 6.02
CA LEU A 56 -14.65 0.95 6.58
C LEU A 56 -15.25 0.97 7.98
N LYS A 57 -14.79 1.91 8.82
CA LYS A 57 -15.37 2.14 10.14
C LYS A 57 -16.85 2.47 10.07
N LYS A 58 -17.26 3.28 9.08
CA LYS A 58 -18.67 3.66 8.89
C LYS A 58 -19.53 2.50 8.39
N HIS A 59 -19.03 1.72 7.43
CA HIS A 59 -19.81 0.62 6.84
C HIS A 59 -19.93 -0.61 7.72
N PHE A 60 -19.00 -0.80 8.67
CA PHE A 60 -18.94 -1.98 9.52
C PHE A 60 -18.78 -1.65 10.99
N ALA A 61 -19.47 -0.63 11.48
CA ALA A 61 -19.30 -0.13 12.85
C ALA A 61 -19.36 -1.21 13.94
N GLU A 62 -20.10 -2.30 13.71
CA GLU A 62 -20.26 -3.42 14.64
C GLU A 62 -19.08 -4.41 14.64
N VAL A 63 -18.55 -4.76 13.47
CA VAL A 63 -17.42 -5.70 13.33
C VAL A 63 -16.06 -4.98 13.37
N TYR A 64 -16.05 -3.69 13.02
CA TYR A 64 -14.86 -2.86 12.87
C TYR A 64 -13.94 -2.86 14.10
N PRO A 65 -14.42 -2.75 15.36
CA PRO A 65 -13.56 -2.74 16.54
C PRO A 65 -12.68 -3.99 16.66
N GLN A 66 -13.20 -5.15 16.23
CA GLN A 66 -12.50 -6.44 16.30
C GLN A 66 -11.45 -6.58 15.19
N ILE A 67 -11.74 -6.07 13.98
CA ILE A 67 -10.83 -6.13 12.82
C ILE A 67 -9.88 -4.92 12.72
N ASN A 68 -10.12 -3.84 13.46
CA ASN A 68 -9.36 -2.58 13.38
C ASN A 68 -7.86 -2.80 13.65
N LYS A 69 -7.51 -3.73 14.53
CA LYS A 69 -6.11 -4.04 14.84
C LYS A 69 -5.37 -4.60 13.62
N GLU A 70 -5.99 -5.54 12.91
CA GLU A 70 -5.44 -6.19 11.72
C GLU A 70 -5.31 -5.22 10.55
N PHE A 71 -6.33 -4.40 10.32
CA PHE A 71 -6.28 -3.35 9.31
C PHE A 71 -5.20 -2.30 9.62
N ARG A 72 -5.11 -1.84 10.87
CA ARG A 72 -4.04 -0.91 11.28
C ARG A 72 -2.66 -1.51 11.10
N PHE A 73 -2.47 -2.79 11.42
CA PHE A 73 -1.19 -3.46 11.22
C PHE A 73 -0.82 -3.54 9.74
N TYR A 74 -1.77 -3.94 8.88
CA TYR A 74 -1.59 -3.95 7.42
C TYR A 74 -1.18 -2.57 6.89
N TYR A 75 -1.95 -1.53 7.24
CA TYR A 75 -1.72 -0.18 6.73
C TYR A 75 -0.43 0.45 7.25
N LEU A 76 -0.14 0.27 8.55
CA LEU A 76 1.10 0.73 9.13
C LEU A 76 2.29 0.01 8.48
N GLY A 77 2.17 -1.30 8.23
CA GLY A 77 3.19 -2.08 7.54
C GLY A 77 3.47 -1.58 6.12
N VAL A 78 2.43 -1.34 5.31
CA VAL A 78 2.59 -0.77 3.96
C VAL A 78 3.24 0.62 4.03
N LEU A 79 2.78 1.50 4.92
CA LEU A 79 3.31 2.85 5.04
C LEU A 79 4.78 2.87 5.51
N ILE A 80 5.14 1.99 6.45
CA ILE A 80 6.52 1.85 6.93
C ILE A 80 7.43 1.30 5.82
N SER A 81 6.96 0.32 5.04
CA SER A 81 7.72 -0.22 3.91
C SER A 81 7.94 0.83 2.82
N ASP A 82 6.91 1.59 2.46
CA ASP A 82 7.00 2.72 1.52
C ASP A 82 7.95 3.80 2.03
N PHE A 83 7.85 4.16 3.32
CA PHE A 83 8.73 5.16 3.94
C PHE A 83 10.18 4.68 4.00
N LEU A 84 10.42 3.42 4.33
CA LEU A 84 11.76 2.83 4.34
C LEU A 84 12.37 2.83 2.94
N LEU A 85 11.59 2.48 1.92
CA LEU A 85 12.02 2.57 0.51
C LEU A 85 12.43 3.99 0.14
N PHE A 86 11.64 4.99 0.56
CA PHE A 86 11.94 6.40 0.32
C PHE A 86 13.19 6.90 1.04
N VAL A 87 13.41 6.49 2.29
CA VAL A 87 14.65 6.78 3.00
C VAL A 87 15.83 6.14 2.27
N LEU A 88 15.72 4.87 1.88
CA LEU A 88 16.76 4.20 1.11
C LEU A 88 17.02 4.89 -0.23
N LEU A 89 15.98 5.41 -0.89
CA LEU A 89 16.11 6.20 -2.11
C LEU A 89 16.94 7.47 -1.91
N ALA A 90 16.76 8.16 -0.78
CA ALA A 90 17.49 9.39 -0.48
C ALA A 90 19.00 9.15 -0.29
N PHE A 91 19.41 7.94 0.10
CA PHE A 91 20.80 7.60 0.39
C PHE A 91 21.45 6.65 -0.62
N ALA A 92 20.67 5.91 -1.42
CA ALA A 92 21.17 4.92 -2.36
C ALA A 92 21.37 5.49 -3.76
N SER A 93 22.35 4.97 -4.49
CA SER A 93 22.44 5.19 -5.94
C SER A 93 21.26 4.52 -6.64
N SER A 94 20.84 5.08 -7.79
CA SER A 94 19.73 4.56 -8.61
C SER A 94 19.86 3.07 -8.92
N GLN A 95 21.09 2.57 -9.05
CA GLN A 95 21.41 1.19 -9.36
C GLN A 95 21.17 0.22 -8.19
N ARG A 96 21.30 0.67 -6.94
CA ARG A 96 20.91 -0.14 -5.76
C ARG A 96 19.40 -0.11 -5.54
N PHE A 97 18.74 0.97 -5.90
CA PHE A 97 17.29 1.13 -5.73
C PHE A 97 16.49 0.09 -6.54
N SER A 98 16.88 -0.20 -7.78
CA SER A 98 16.21 -1.22 -8.61
C SER A 98 16.23 -2.62 -7.99
N SER A 99 17.28 -2.97 -7.26
CA SER A 99 17.38 -4.25 -6.54
C SER A 99 16.51 -4.33 -5.27
N LEU A 100 16.12 -3.19 -4.69
CA LEU A 100 15.31 -3.12 -3.47
C LEU A 100 13.80 -3.18 -3.77
N MET A 101 13.37 -2.77 -4.97
CA MET A 101 11.96 -2.76 -5.37
C MET A 101 11.28 -4.14 -5.25
N PRO A 102 11.86 -5.26 -5.73
CA PRO A 102 11.28 -6.60 -5.54
C PRO A 102 11.08 -7.00 -4.08
N ILE A 103 11.97 -6.54 -3.19
CA ILE A 103 11.91 -6.83 -1.75
C ILE A 103 10.71 -6.09 -1.13
N VAL A 104 10.51 -4.82 -1.49
CA VAL A 104 9.39 -4.01 -0.97
C VAL A 104 8.05 -4.51 -1.50
N THR A 105 7.94 -4.81 -2.79
CA THR A 105 6.73 -5.43 -3.35
C THR A 105 6.46 -6.81 -2.72
N GLY A 106 7.51 -7.58 -2.42
CA GLY A 106 7.42 -8.83 -1.66
C GLY A 106 6.91 -8.64 -0.22
N CYS A 107 7.34 -7.56 0.45
CA CYS A 107 6.83 -7.18 1.76
C CYS A 107 5.35 -6.80 1.70
N HIS A 108 4.95 -5.95 0.75
CA HIS A 108 3.55 -5.59 0.51
C HIS A 108 2.68 -6.80 0.24
N SER A 109 3.16 -7.74 -0.59
CA SER A 109 2.47 -8.98 -0.89
C SER A 109 2.29 -9.84 0.36
N THR A 110 3.35 -10.02 1.15
CA THR A 110 3.29 -10.79 2.41
C THR A 110 2.29 -10.19 3.39
N LEU A 111 2.34 -8.88 3.63
CA LEU A 111 1.39 -8.16 4.49
C LEU A 111 -0.03 -8.32 3.98
N TYR A 112 -0.24 -8.16 2.66
CA TYR A 112 -1.54 -8.36 2.03
C TYR A 112 -2.07 -9.78 2.24
N TYR A 113 -1.26 -10.80 1.98
CA TYR A 113 -1.68 -12.19 2.10
C TYR A 113 -1.99 -12.58 3.55
N MET A 114 -1.16 -12.17 4.51
CA MET A 114 -1.40 -12.44 5.93
C MET A 114 -2.71 -11.80 6.41
N THR A 115 -2.96 -10.53 6.07
CA THR A 115 -4.19 -9.86 6.47
C THR A 115 -5.40 -10.43 5.75
N ALA A 116 -5.27 -10.76 4.46
CA ALA A 116 -6.36 -11.35 3.69
C ALA A 116 -6.72 -12.78 4.16
N SER A 117 -5.74 -13.61 4.51
CA SER A 117 -5.98 -14.95 5.05
C SER A 117 -6.64 -14.86 6.43
N HIS A 118 -6.13 -13.99 7.30
CA HIS A 118 -6.69 -13.78 8.63
C HIS A 118 -8.15 -13.28 8.58
N LEU A 119 -8.45 -12.33 7.69
CA LEU A 119 -9.82 -11.84 7.49
C LEU A 119 -10.74 -12.91 6.89
N ARG A 120 -10.22 -13.73 5.98
CA ARG A 120 -11.00 -14.82 5.36
C ARG A 120 -11.37 -15.91 6.37
N GLU A 121 -10.45 -16.25 7.27
CA GLU A 121 -10.62 -17.34 8.24
C GLU A 121 -11.46 -16.92 9.44
N ASN A 122 -11.23 -15.73 9.98
CA ASN A 122 -11.92 -15.27 11.20
C ASN A 122 -13.21 -14.48 10.93
N TYR A 123 -13.36 -13.88 9.74
CA TYR A 123 -14.50 -13.01 9.41
C TYR A 123 -15.03 -13.26 7.97
N PRO A 124 -15.46 -14.48 7.65
CA PRO A 124 -15.83 -14.88 6.29
C PRO A 124 -16.99 -14.05 5.71
N ASP A 125 -18.02 -13.75 6.50
CA ASP A 125 -19.18 -12.96 6.08
C ASP A 125 -18.79 -11.53 5.69
N PHE A 126 -17.89 -10.94 6.48
CA PHE A 126 -17.31 -9.63 6.19
C PHE A 126 -16.42 -9.66 4.94
N TYR A 127 -15.56 -10.67 4.82
CA TYR A 127 -14.60 -10.80 3.72
C TYR A 127 -15.30 -10.92 2.36
N ASN A 128 -16.35 -11.75 2.31
CA ASN A 128 -17.15 -12.05 1.12
C ASN A 128 -18.10 -10.91 0.72
N LYS A 129 -18.48 -10.01 1.65
CA LYS A 129 -19.39 -8.91 1.35
C LYS A 129 -18.86 -8.03 0.23
N HIS A 130 -19.65 -7.82 -0.82
CA HIS A 130 -19.23 -6.95 -1.93
C HIS A 130 -19.29 -5.48 -1.48
N ILE A 131 -18.19 -4.77 -1.65
CA ILE A 131 -18.12 -3.31 -1.50
C ILE A 131 -17.45 -2.79 -2.75
N SER A 132 -18.10 -1.83 -3.40
CA SER A 132 -17.54 -1.22 -4.60
C SER A 132 -16.41 -0.27 -4.19
N PHE A 133 -15.36 -0.21 -5.01
CA PHE A 133 -14.27 0.74 -4.80
C PHE A 133 -14.78 2.19 -4.84
N TRP A 134 -15.81 2.48 -5.64
CA TRP A 134 -16.46 3.78 -5.73
C TRP A 134 -17.18 4.22 -4.45
N GLU A 135 -17.75 3.28 -3.68
CA GLU A 135 -18.29 3.59 -2.35
C GLU A 135 -17.18 3.95 -1.34
N CYS A 136 -15.94 3.53 -1.62
CA CYS A 136 -14.75 3.78 -0.80
C CYS A 136 -13.86 4.94 -1.29
N LEU A 137 -13.97 5.38 -2.55
CA LEU A 137 -13.24 6.53 -3.13
C LEU A 137 -13.90 7.87 -2.80
#